data_AF-A0ABD5MM54-F1
#
_entry.id   AF-A0ABD5MM54-F1
#
_cell.length_a   1.000
_cell.length_b   1.000
_cell.length_c   1.000
_cell.angle_alpha   90.00
_cell.angle_beta   90.00
_cell.angle_gamma   90.00
#
_symmetry.space_group_name_H-M   'P 1'
#
loop_
_entity.id
_entity.type
_entity.pdbx_description
1 polymer ?
#
loop_
_entity_poly.entity_id
_entity_poly.type
_entity_poly.pdbx_seq_one_letter_code
_entity_poly.pdbx_strand_id
1 'polypeptide(L)'
;MASETLDGYVIDVGCIRKNARDELLEKARTHSRECALMGHCVESGYGIVTEDDRLTVLDSEATPKIVNTVEGSDTEEGIRLRVQREEQDGSMETTSIEEIS
;
A
#
# COMPACT_ATOMS: atom_id res chain seq x y z
N MET A 1 -20.19 12.65 -1.12
CA MET A 1 -18.95 11.93 -1.42
C MET A 1 -18.37 11.50 -0.10
N ALA A 2 -18.21 10.19 0.10
CA ALA A 2 -17.51 9.67 1.27
C ALA A 2 -16.00 9.83 1.05
N SER A 3 -15.25 9.99 2.13
CA SER A 3 -13.79 9.96 2.12
C SER A 3 -13.28 9.11 3.27
N GLU A 4 -12.10 8.52 3.09
CA GLU A 4 -11.42 7.76 4.12
C GLU A 4 -9.92 8.05 4.15
N THR A 5 -9.32 7.81 5.31
CA THR A 5 -7.88 7.83 5.53
C THR A 5 -7.46 6.46 6.04
N LEU A 6 -6.47 5.86 5.38
CA LEU A 6 -5.87 4.60 5.75
C LEU A 6 -4.43 4.83 6.18
N ASP A 7 -4.10 4.43 7.40
CA ASP A 7 -2.73 4.45 7.91
C ASP A 7 -2.25 3.00 8.08
N GLY A 8 -1.16 2.62 7.41
CA GLY A 8 -0.66 1.25 7.48
C GLY A 8 0.57 0.98 6.63
N TYR A 9 0.95 -0.29 6.57
CA TYR A 9 2.11 -0.77 5.84
C TYR A 9 1.77 -1.04 4.38
N VAL A 10 2.63 -0.59 3.47
CA VAL A 10 2.46 -0.88 2.04
C VAL A 10 2.98 -2.26 1.66
N ILE A 11 2.19 -3.01 0.90
CA ILE A 11 2.54 -4.33 0.41
C ILE A 11 2.02 -4.52 -1.03
N ASP A 12 2.78 -5.16 -1.90
CA ASP A 12 2.33 -5.42 -3.27
C ASP A 12 1.32 -6.57 -3.33
N VAL A 13 0.45 -6.55 -4.34
CA VAL A 13 -0.58 -7.59 -4.54
C VAL A 13 0.02 -8.97 -4.81
N GLY A 14 1.23 -9.05 -5.35
CA GLY A 14 1.97 -10.31 -5.51
C GLY A 14 2.28 -10.95 -4.15
N CYS A 15 2.79 -10.17 -3.20
CA CYS A 15 3.01 -10.62 -1.82
C CYS A 15 1.69 -10.93 -1.11
N ILE A 16 0.63 -10.13 -1.29
CA ILE A 16 -0.69 -10.42 -0.70
C ILE A 16 -1.19 -11.80 -1.12
N ARG A 17 -1.07 -12.14 -2.41
CA ARG A 17 -1.55 -13.43 -2.95
C ARG A 17 -0.73 -14.64 -2.51
N LYS A 18 0.51 -14.43 -2.05
CA LYS A 18 1.44 -15.50 -1.66
C LYS A 18 1.37 -15.85 -0.17
N ASN A 19 0.76 -15.02 0.66
CA ASN A 19 0.75 -15.18 2.12
C ASN A 19 -0.67 -15.39 2.64
N ALA A 20 -0.81 -16.05 3.79
CA ALA A 20 -2.10 -16.17 4.46
C ALA A 20 -2.55 -14.81 5.04
N ARG A 21 -3.86 -14.62 5.19
CA ARG A 21 -4.44 -13.36 5.66
C ARG A 21 -3.87 -12.95 7.02
N ASP A 22 -3.75 -13.90 7.94
CA ASP A 22 -3.29 -13.72 9.32
C ASP A 22 -1.77 -13.44 9.42
N GLU A 23 -1.02 -13.64 8.33
CA GLU A 23 0.43 -13.34 8.27
C GLU A 23 0.70 -11.98 7.63
N LEU A 24 -0.30 -11.33 7.02
CA LEU A 24 -0.08 -10.14 6.19
C LEU A 24 0.48 -8.97 6.95
N LEU A 25 0.04 -8.73 8.19
CA LEU A 25 0.59 -7.63 9.00
C LEU A 25 2.08 -7.83 9.28
N GLU A 26 2.49 -9.03 9.67
CA GLU A 26 3.91 -9.33 9.90
C GLU A 26 4.72 -9.23 8.61
N LYS A 27 4.17 -9.71 7.48
CA LYS A 27 4.83 -9.59 6.17
C LYS A 27 4.96 -8.16 5.70
N ALA A 28 3.94 -7.34 5.91
CA ALA A 28 3.96 -5.93 5.51
C ALA A 28 4.98 -5.14 6.36
N ARG A 29 5.16 -5.49 7.64
CA ARG A 29 6.20 -4.92 8.51
C ARG A 29 7.63 -5.22 8.06
N THR A 30 7.85 -6.35 7.41
CA THR A 30 9.16 -6.75 6.88
C THR A 30 9.24 -6.59 5.36
N HIS A 31 8.27 -5.94 4.74
CA HIS A 31 8.23 -5.78 3.29
C HIS A 31 9.24 -4.71 2.89
N SER A 32 10.26 -5.12 2.13
CA SER A 32 11.37 -4.23 1.79
C SER A 32 11.00 -3.27 0.66
N ARG A 33 11.65 -2.11 0.67
CA ARG A 33 11.62 -1.13 -0.43
C ARG A 33 11.95 -1.79 -1.77
N GLU A 34 12.99 -2.62 -1.79
CA GLU A 34 13.40 -3.34 -2.99
C GLU A 34 12.31 -4.28 -3.51
N CYS A 35 11.63 -5.01 -2.63
CA CYS A 35 10.52 -5.89 -2.99
C CYS A 35 9.38 -5.09 -3.61
N ALA A 36 8.99 -3.99 -2.96
CA ALA A 36 7.93 -3.11 -3.45
C ALA A 36 8.23 -2.52 -4.85
N LEU A 37 9.49 -2.32 -5.22
CA LEU A 37 9.91 -1.71 -6.49
C LEU A 37 10.25 -2.70 -7.60
N MET A 38 10.15 -4.00 -7.36
CA MET A 38 10.35 -4.99 -8.43
C MET A 38 9.29 -4.80 -9.53
N GLY A 39 9.69 -4.93 -10.80
CA GLY A 39 8.79 -4.68 -11.93
C GLY A 39 7.45 -5.43 -11.86
N HIS A 40 7.47 -6.69 -11.44
CA HIS A 40 6.26 -7.50 -11.27
C HIS A 40 5.36 -7.06 -10.10
N CYS A 41 5.91 -6.36 -9.11
CA CYS A 41 5.16 -5.78 -7.99
C CYS A 41 4.44 -4.50 -8.42
N VAL A 42 5.12 -3.64 -9.20
CA VAL A 42 4.51 -2.45 -9.81
C VAL A 42 3.33 -2.82 -10.72
N GLU A 43 3.48 -3.87 -11.53
CA GLU A 43 2.41 -4.36 -12.41
C GLU A 43 1.23 -4.98 -11.65
N SER A 44 1.47 -5.51 -10.45
CA SER A 44 0.43 -6.16 -9.64
C SER A 44 -0.43 -5.16 -8.87
N GLY A 45 0.07 -3.94 -8.63
CA GLY A 45 -0.53 -2.95 -7.75
C GLY A 45 -0.23 -3.22 -6.27
N TYR A 46 -0.82 -2.41 -5.39
CA TYR A 46 -0.48 -2.37 -3.97
C TYR A 46 -1.72 -2.36 -3.06
N GLY A 47 -1.49 -2.68 -1.80
CA GLY A 47 -2.46 -2.52 -0.73
C GLY A 47 -1.83 -1.96 0.55
N ILE A 48 -2.69 -1.54 1.46
CA ILE A 48 -2.34 -1.09 2.81
C ILE A 48 -2.81 -2.12 3.82
N VAL A 49 -1.91 -2.57 4.68
CA VAL A 49 -2.22 -3.40 5.85
C VAL A 49 -2.14 -2.52 7.10
N THR A 50 -3.29 -2.26 7.69
CA THR A 50 -3.44 -1.47 8.93
C THR A 50 -2.94 -2.24 10.15
N GLU A 51 -2.66 -1.55 11.26
CA GLU A 51 -2.22 -2.19 12.51
C GLU A 51 -3.28 -3.11 13.14
N ASP A 52 -4.55 -2.91 12.80
CA ASP A 52 -5.66 -3.81 13.13
C ASP A 52 -5.88 -4.94 12.10
N ASP A 53 -4.85 -5.24 11.30
CA ASP A 53 -4.77 -6.35 10.34
C ASP A 53 -5.81 -6.31 9.21
N ARG A 54 -6.37 -5.12 8.93
CA ARG A 54 -7.20 -4.89 7.74
C ARG A 54 -6.33 -4.62 6.54
N LEU A 55 -6.58 -5.37 5.46
CA LEU A 55 -6.02 -5.17 4.14
C LEU A 55 -7.02 -4.38 3.29
N THR A 56 -6.54 -3.31 2.68
CA THR A 56 -7.25 -2.60 1.61
C THR A 56 -6.38 -2.59 0.36
N VAL A 57 -6.86 -3.23 -0.71
CA VAL A 57 -6.21 -3.13 -2.03
C VAL A 57 -6.60 -1.80 -2.65
N LEU A 58 -5.60 -1.09 -3.19
CA LEU A 58 -5.78 0.23 -3.76
C LEU A 58 -6.11 0.13 -5.26
N ASP A 59 -6.72 1.18 -5.77
CA ASP A 59 -6.97 1.36 -7.20
C ASP A 59 -5.66 1.54 -7.98
N SER A 60 -5.73 1.41 -9.30
CA SER A 60 -4.56 1.49 -10.18
C SER A 60 -3.90 2.87 -10.21
N GLU A 61 -4.63 3.94 -9.85
CA GLU A 61 -4.06 5.29 -9.80
C GLU A 61 -3.13 5.49 -8.60
N ALA A 62 -3.25 4.65 -7.58
CA ALA A 62 -2.34 4.62 -6.44
C ALA A 62 -0.93 4.13 -6.83
N THR A 63 -0.81 3.18 -7.76
CA THR A 63 0.45 2.53 -8.15
C THR A 63 1.59 3.53 -8.44
N PRO A 64 1.45 4.50 -9.38
CA PRO A 64 2.53 5.44 -9.66
C PRO A 64 2.86 6.35 -8.46
N LYS A 65 1.87 6.69 -7.63
CA LYS A 65 2.07 7.50 -6.42
C LYS A 65 2.89 6.73 -5.38
N ILE A 66 2.56 5.46 -5.16
CA ILE A 66 3.29 4.57 -4.24
C ILE A 66 4.71 4.36 -4.70
N VAL A 67 4.93 4.05 -5.98
CA VAL A 67 6.28 3.87 -6.53
C VAL A 67 7.11 5.12 -6.26
N ASN A 68 6.58 6.31 -6.56
CA ASN A 68 7.29 7.55 -6.32
C ASN A 68 7.61 7.79 -4.82
N THR A 69 6.66 7.52 -3.92
CA THR A 69 6.87 7.64 -2.47
C THR A 69 7.92 6.64 -1.97
N VAL A 70 7.84 5.37 -2.38
CA VAL A 70 8.74 4.30 -1.97
C VAL A 70 10.15 4.48 -2.54
N GLU A 71 10.30 4.99 -3.77
CA GLU A 71 11.60 5.33 -4.36
C GLU A 71 12.31 6.44 -3.58
N GLY A 72 11.54 7.41 -3.08
CA GLY A 72 12.03 8.54 -2.27
C GLY A 72 12.19 8.23 -0.78
N SER A 73 11.77 7.06 -0.31
CA SER A 73 11.81 6.66 1.09
C SER A 73 13.21 6.27 1.54
N ASP A 74 13.62 6.75 2.72
CA ASP A 74 14.82 6.30 3.43
C ASP A 74 14.55 5.02 4.26
N THR A 75 13.30 4.56 4.34
CA THR A 75 12.88 3.37 5.08
C THR A 75 13.16 2.12 4.25
N GLU A 76 14.03 1.23 4.76
CA GLU A 76 14.46 0.03 4.02
C GLU A 76 13.38 -1.08 4.00
N GLU A 77 12.60 -1.20 5.08
CA GLU A 77 11.52 -2.18 5.22
C GLU A 77 10.39 -1.66 6.12
N GLY A 78 9.19 -2.19 5.94
CA GLY A 78 8.05 -1.80 6.77
C GLY A 78 7.59 -0.37 6.53
N ILE A 79 7.67 0.09 5.28
CA ILE A 79 7.27 1.45 4.88
C ILE A 79 5.80 1.67 5.23
N ARG A 80 5.54 2.69 6.05
CA ARG A 80 4.18 3.08 6.44
C ARG A 80 3.72 4.25 5.59
N LEU A 81 2.51 4.15 5.07
CA LEU A 81 1.87 5.18 4.28
C LEU A 81 0.57 5.61 4.94
N ARG A 82 0.27 6.90 4.82
CA ARG A 82 -1.08 7.43 4.93
C ARG A 82 -1.65 7.62 3.53
N VAL A 83 -2.81 7.02 3.31
CA VAL A 83 -3.51 7.04 2.01
C VAL A 83 -4.87 7.69 2.20
N GLN A 84 -5.12 8.74 1.42
CA GLN A 84 -6.41 9.42 1.37
C GLN A 84 -7.16 8.95 0.14
N ARG A 85 -8.44 8.62 0.33
CA ARG A 85 -9.30 8.11 -0.75
C ARG A 85 -10.65 8.78 -0.70
N GLU A 86 -11.24 8.98 -1.87
CA GLU A 86 -12.54 9.63 -2.03
C GLU A 86 -13.43 8.78 -2.93
N GLU A 87 -14.72 8.74 -2.61
CA GLU A 87 -15.71 8.06 -3.45
C GLU A 87 -16.00 8.91 -4.70
N GLN A 88 -15.67 8.36 -5.87
CA GLN A 88 -15.99 8.89 -7.19
C GLN A 88 -16.69 7.82 -8.01
N ASP A 89 -17.84 8.16 -8.59
CA ASP A 89 -18.66 7.28 -9.44
C ASP A 89 -18.98 5.90 -8.82
N GLY A 90 -19.06 5.82 -7.49
CA GLY A 90 -19.36 4.59 -6.75
C GLY A 90 -18.14 3.70 -6.45
N SER A 91 -16.93 4.18 -6.72
CA SER A 91 -15.66 3.54 -6.37
C SER A 91 -14.78 4.45 -5.52
N MET A 92 -13.96 3.86 -4.64
CA MET A 92 -12.98 4.61 -3.86
C MET A 92 -11.69 4.79 -4.65
N GLU A 93 -11.34 6.03 -4.95
CA GLU A 93 -10.14 6.41 -5.69
C GLU A 93 -9.10 7.05 -4.77
N THR A 94 -7.84 6.70 -4.96
CA THR A 94 -6.73 7.21 -4.15
C THR A 94 -6.33 8.60 -4.60
N THR A 95 -6.56 9.59 -3.75
CA THR A 95 -6.29 11.00 -4.08
C THR A 95 -4.90 11.43 -3.61
N SER A 96 -4.46 11.03 -2.41
CA SER A 96 -3.16 11.39 -1.86
C SER A 96 -2.47 10.22 -1.16
N ILE A 97 -1.13 10.22 -1.19
CA ILE A 97 -0.27 9.25 -0.49
C ILE A 97 0.90 10.02 0.11
N GLU A 98 1.20 9.74 1.37
CA GLU A 98 2.33 10.30 2.10
C GLU A 98 2.99 9.18 2.93
N GLU A 99 4.32 9.14 2.96
CA GLU A 99 5.02 8.28 3.93
C GLU A 99 4.88 8.88 5.33
N ILE A 100 4.61 8.02 6.32
CA ILE A 100 4.50 8.40 7.72
C ILE A 100 5.54 7.62 8.53
N SER A 101 6.34 8.32 9.34
CA SER A 101 7.38 7.73 10.20
C SER A 101 6.86 7.43 11.61
#